data_AF-A0A535KEI6-F1
#
_entry.id   AF-A0A535KEI6-F1
#
_cell.length_a   1.000
_cell.length_b   1.000
_cell.length_c   1.000
_cell.angle_alpha   90.00
_cell.angle_beta   90.00
_cell.angle_gamma   90.00
#
_symmetry.space_group_name_H-M   'P 1'
#
loop_
_entity.id
_entity.type
_entity.pdbx_description
1 polymer ?
#
loop_
_entity_poly.entity_id
_entity_poly.type
_entity_poly.pdbx_seq_one_letter_code
_entity_poly.pdbx_strand_id
1 'polypeptide(L)' 'MVKVTVSAAELARWGRGDQLGNVEDLVERSFEFLLLREPPSSILRRFELSTIQRYFPDYDREIR' A
#
# COMPACT_ATOMS: atom_id res chain seq x y z
N MET A 1 12.23 11.31 -1.01
CA MET A 1 11.80 9.98 -1.49
C MET A 1 10.97 9.32 -0.39
N VAL A 2 9.77 8.83 -0.69
CA VAL A 2 9.01 8.00 0.26
C VAL A 2 9.55 6.57 0.17
N LYS A 3 9.67 5.87 1.30
CA LYS A 3 10.08 4.47 1.34
C LYS A 3 8.98 3.62 1.96
N VAL A 4 8.46 2.67 1.20
CA VAL A 4 7.50 1.68 1.71
C VAL A 4 8.17 0.32 1.78
N THR A 5 7.83 -0.44 2.82
CA THR A 5 8.22 -1.85 2.93
C THR A 5 6.98 -2.71 2.69
N VAL A 6 7.15 -3.76 1.89
CA VAL A 6 6.12 -4.77 1.62
C VAL A 6 6.70 -6.12 2.00
N SER A 7 6.05 -6.80 2.94
CA SER A 7 6.35 -8.17 3.33
C SER A 7 5.73 -9.17 2.35
N ALA A 8 6.27 -10.39 2.33
CA ALA A 8 5.71 -11.47 1.53
C ALA A 8 4.24 -11.79 1.89
N ALA A 9 3.86 -11.64 3.16
CA ALA A 9 2.48 -11.84 3.61
C ALA A 9 1.52 -10.78 3.06
N GLU A 10 1.96 -9.52 3.01
CA GLU A 10 1.18 -8.42 2.41
C GLU A 10 1.06 -8.59 0.89
N LEU A 11 2.14 -9.01 0.22
CA LEU A 11 2.12 -9.31 -1.21
C LEU A 11 1.17 -10.47 -1.52
N ALA A 12 1.18 -11.54 -0.71
CA ALA A 12 0.24 -12.65 -0.87
C ALA A 12 -1.22 -12.24 -0.61
N ARG A 13 -1.45 -11.22 0.24
CA ARG A 13 -2.79 -10.76 0.63
C ARG A 13 -3.40 -9.77 -0.36
N TRP A 14 -2.59 -8.86 -0.89
CA TRP A 14 -3.04 -7.69 -1.68
C TRP A 14 -2.41 -7.59 -3.07
N GLY A 15 -1.32 -8.32 -3.30
CA GLY A 15 -0.69 -8.41 -4.60
C GLY A 15 -1.49 -9.33 -5.54
N ARG A 16 -1.22 -9.18 -6.84
CA ARG A 16 -1.77 -10.05 -7.89
C ARG A 16 -0.83 -11.21 -8.23
N GLY A 17 -0.08 -11.69 -7.23
CA GLY A 17 0.95 -12.73 -7.30
C GLY A 17 2.23 -12.30 -6.56
N ASP A 18 3.30 -13.07 -6.69
CA ASP A 18 4.53 -12.97 -5.87
C ASP A 18 5.77 -12.39 -6.59
N GLN A 19 5.62 -11.98 -7.85
CA GLN A 19 6.72 -11.39 -8.65
C GLN A 19 7.03 -9.94 -8.25
N LEU A 20 8.24 -9.45 -8.54
CA LEU A 20 8.64 -8.08 -8.21
C LEU A 20 7.70 -7.01 -8.79
N GLY A 21 7.25 -7.18 -10.04
CA GLY A 21 6.30 -6.25 -10.66
C GLY A 21 4.97 -6.15 -9.91
N ASN A 22 4.59 -7.18 -9.16
CA ASN A 22 3.37 -7.17 -8.35
C ASN A 22 3.54 -6.38 -7.06
N VAL A 23 4.79 -6.23 -6.57
CA VAL A 23 5.11 -5.32 -5.47
C VAL A 23 4.94 -3.88 -5.94
N GLU A 24 5.49 -3.53 -7.09
CA GLU A 24 5.40 -2.18 -7.66
C GLU A 24 3.94 -1.79 -7.94
N ASP A 25 3.17 -2.65 -8.59
CA ASP A 25 1.73 -2.46 -8.84
C ASP A 25 0.93 -2.31 -7.53
N LEU A 26 1.20 -3.16 -6.52
CA LEU A 26 0.55 -3.04 -5.23
C LEU A 26 0.86 -1.68 -4.58
N VAL A 27 2.11 -1.26 -4.59
CA VAL A 27 2.51 0.04 -4.03
C VAL A 27 1.82 1.19 -4.78
N GLU A 28 1.79 1.17 -6.11
CA GLU A 28 1.13 2.19 -6.92
C GLU A 28 -0.36 2.32 -6.57
N ARG A 29 -1.13 1.22 -6.60
CA ARG A 29 -2.54 1.20 -6.22
C ARG A 29 -2.78 1.69 -4.79
N SER A 30 -1.84 1.40 -3.89
CA SER A 30 -1.90 1.86 -2.50
C SER A 30 -1.72 3.38 -2.39
N PHE A 31 -0.83 3.96 -3.20
CA PHE A 31 -0.65 5.41 -3.26
C PHE A 31 -1.87 6.09 -3.91
N GLU A 32 -2.47 5.52 -4.95
CA GLU A 32 -3.73 6.02 -5.51
C GLU A 32 -4.83 6.04 -4.44
N PHE A 33 -4.99 4.94 -3.69
CA PHE A 33 -5.95 4.86 -2.58
C PHE A 33 -5.73 5.95 -1.53
N LEU A 34 -4.46 6.22 -1.17
CA LEU A 34 -4.10 7.25 -0.18
C LEU A 34 -4.37 8.66 -0.72
N LEU A 35 -3.98 8.95 -1.97
CA LEU A 35 -4.12 10.26 -2.59
C LEU A 35 -5.58 10.67 -2.84
N LEU A 36 -6.48 9.70 -2.95
CA LEU A 36 -7.93 9.95 -2.98
C LEU A 36 -8.49 10.42 -1.62
N ARG A 37 -7.74 10.25 -0.52
CA ARG A 37 -8.22 10.49 0.86
C ARG A 37 -7.43 11.55 1.61
N GLU A 38 -6.12 11.61 1.39
CA GLU A 38 -5.19 12.47 2.12
C GLU A 38 -4.30 13.24 1.13
N PRO A 39 -3.91 14.48 1.45
CA PRO A 39 -2.96 15.21 0.63
C PRO A 39 -1.58 14.52 0.68
N PRO A 40 -0.77 14.60 -0.39
CA PRO A 40 0.54 13.96 -0.45
C PRO A 40 1.49 14.34 0.71
N SER A 41 1.31 15.54 1.27
CA SER A 41 2.09 16.06 2.41
C SER A 41 1.81 15.31 3.72
N SER A 42 0.64 14.67 3.85
CA SER A 42 0.26 13.88 5.02
C SER A 42 0.78 12.44 4.96
N ILE A 43 1.28 11.99 3.80
CA ILE A 43 1.79 10.62 3.65
C ILE A 43 3.13 10.48 4.36
N LEU A 44 3.21 9.49 5.26
CA LEU A 44 4.43 9.15 5.98
C LEU A 44 5.58 8.89 5.01
N ARG A 45 6.75 9.50 5.27
CA ARG A 45 7.94 9.32 4.42
C ARG A 45 8.50 7.90 4.50
N ARG A 46 8.18 7.14 5.54
CA ARG A 46 8.56 5.75 5.71
C ARG A 46 7.51 4.98 6.50
N PHE A 47 7.02 3.88 5.95
CA PHE A 47 6.03 3.02 6.63
C PHE A 47 5.99 1.62 6.02
N GLU A 48 5.44 0.67 6.79
CA GLU A 48 5.09 -0.67 6.33
C GLU A 48 3.69 -0.63 5.70
N LEU A 49 3.44 -1.38 4.63
CA LEU A 49 2.17 -1.29 3.89
C LEU A 49 0.93 -1.54 4.77
N SER A 50 1.01 -2.48 5.71
CA SER A 50 -0.01 -2.76 6.73
C SER A 50 -0.37 -1.59 7.63
N THR A 51 0.48 -0.55 7.70
CA THR A 51 0.15 0.70 8.38
C THR A 51 -1.07 1.37 7.77
N ILE A 52 -1.28 1.26 6.44
CA ILE A 52 -2.44 1.87 5.77
C ILE A 52 -3.74 1.32 6.34
N GLN A 53 -3.84 -0.01 6.54
CA GLN A 53 -5.05 -0.64 7.09
C GLN A 53 -5.40 -0.17 8.51
N ARG A 54 -4.40 0.24 9.30
CA ARG A 54 -4.63 0.76 10.66
C ARG A 54 -5.32 2.13 10.66
N TYR A 55 -5.04 2.95 9.65
CA TYR A 55 -5.66 4.27 9.47
C TYR A 55 -6.93 4.20 8.60
N PHE A 56 -6.97 3.26 7.66
CA PHE A 56 -8.06 3.08 6.71
C PHE A 56 -8.54 1.63 6.73
N PRO A 57 -9.50 1.28 7.59
CA PRO A 57 -10.02 -0.09 7.72
C PRO A 57 -10.56 -0.67 6.40
N ASP A 58 -11.07 0.17 5.50
CA ASP A 58 -11.60 -0.23 4.19
C ASP A 58 -10.53 -0.62 3.15
N TYR A 59 -9.26 -0.33 3.42
CA TYR A 59 -8.14 -0.58 2.50
C TYR A 59 -8.10 -2.02 1.98
N ASP A 60 -8.31 -3.00 2.86
CA ASP A 60 -8.29 -4.42 2.51
C ASP A 60 -9.42 -4.83 1.55
N ARG A 61 -10.56 -4.13 1.59
CA ARG A 61 -11.68 -4.38 0.68
C ARG A 61 -11.43 -3.74 -0.69
N GLU A 62 -10.78 -2.59 -0.73
CA GLU A 62 -10.61 -1.80 -1.96
C GLU A 62 -9.38 -2.20 -2.79
N ILE A 63 -8.35 -2.77 -2.16
CA ILE A 63 -7.08 -3.10 -2.83
C ILE A 63 -7.01 -4.56 -3.35
N ARG A 64 -7.90 -5.44 -2.91
CA ARG A 64 -7.94 -6.82 -3.44
C ARG A 64 -8.28 -6.88 -4.92
#